data_AF-A0A918A7R8-F1
#
_entry.id   AF-A0A918A7R8-F1
#
_cell.length_a   1.000
_cell.length_b   1.000
_cell.length_c   1.000
_cell.angle_alpha   90.00
_cell.angle_beta   90.00
_cell.angle_gamma   90.00
#
_symmetry.space_group_name_H-M   'P 1'
#
loop_
_entity.id
_entity.type
_entity.pdbx_description
1 polymer ?
#
loop_
_entity_poly.entity_id
_entity_poly.type
_entity_poly.pdbx_seq_one_letter_code
_entity_poly.pdbx_strand_id
1 'polypeptide(L)'
;MSRRLVVSLVAAVLAVLAGGAWLWFGRDLPRPAALRAEPTSALYALVDSRQADAAPVTVAEIFTPGTQTIGGMTRTAVEELTDCDDALWGTSAPGCTQALRATYRGPAVAGQFVIFNLPDGRAADALVAALREDGFVRQTTPFDATRSRAEVRALGHYVTVSWLGTLTAERGTDLVQPLIALDALGNAIQTRVLAAT
;
A
#
# COMPACT_ATOMS: atom_id res chain seq x y z
N MET A 1 56.40 10.51 -0.80
CA MET A 1 55.14 10.20 -0.07
C MET A 1 54.91 8.69 -0.15
N SER A 2 54.79 8.04 1.01
CA SER A 2 54.80 6.58 1.15
C SER A 2 53.60 5.94 0.45
N ARG A 3 53.88 5.00 -0.47
CA ARG A 3 52.91 4.18 -1.22
C ARG A 3 51.87 3.49 -0.31
N ARG A 4 52.20 3.30 0.98
CA ARG A 4 51.32 2.73 2.00
C ARG A 4 50.18 3.68 2.42
N LEU A 5 50.45 5.00 2.48
CA LEU A 5 49.44 6.00 2.84
C LEU A 5 48.36 6.14 1.76
N VAL A 6 48.74 6.02 0.48
CA VAL A 6 47.80 6.08 -0.65
C VAL A 6 46.87 4.87 -0.65
N VAL A 7 47.39 3.66 -0.36
CA VAL A 7 46.57 2.44 -0.31
C VAL A 7 45.56 2.48 0.84
N SER A 8 45.96 2.96 2.02
CA SER A 8 45.04 3.08 3.16
C SER A 8 43.92 4.10 2.93
N LEU A 9 44.21 5.22 2.25
CA LEU A 9 43.20 6.24 1.95
C LEU A 9 42.18 5.74 0.91
N VAL A 10 42.63 5.03 -0.13
CA VAL A 10 41.76 4.45 -1.15
C VAL A 10 40.85 3.36 -0.56
N ALA A 11 41.38 2.51 0.32
CA ALA A 11 40.58 1.48 1.00
C ALA A 11 39.51 2.10 1.92
N ALA A 12 39.84 3.17 2.65
CA ALA A 12 38.90 3.87 3.51
C ALA A 12 37.77 4.55 2.70
N VAL A 13 38.10 5.19 1.57
CA VAL A 13 37.09 5.81 0.70
C VAL A 13 36.16 4.77 0.07
N LEU A 14 36.70 3.64 -0.39
CA LEU A 14 35.88 2.55 -0.93
C LEU A 14 34.96 1.91 0.13
N ALA A 15 35.43 1.77 1.37
CA ALA A 15 34.60 1.27 2.46
C ALA A 15 33.46 2.24 2.85
N VAL A 16 33.71 3.54 2.81
CA VAL A 16 32.68 4.57 3.05
C VAL A 16 31.65 4.61 1.92
N LEU A 17 32.09 4.49 0.66
CA LEU A 17 31.18 4.43 -0.50
C LEU A 17 30.36 3.15 -0.50
N ALA A 18 30.96 2.00 -0.16
CA ALA A 18 30.24 0.74 -0.04
C ALA A 18 29.25 0.75 1.15
N GLY A 19 29.61 1.33 2.29
CA GLY A 19 28.72 1.49 3.44
C GLY A 19 27.57 2.47 3.18
N GLY A 20 27.84 3.56 2.47
CA GLY A 20 26.82 4.52 2.02
C GLY A 20 25.85 3.91 1.00
N ALA A 21 26.36 3.13 0.05
CA ALA A 21 25.51 2.41 -0.90
C ALA A 21 24.65 1.34 -0.21
N TRP A 22 25.19 0.60 0.76
CA TRP A 22 24.40 -0.43 1.48
C TRP A 22 23.29 0.17 2.36
N LEU A 23 23.49 1.37 2.91
CA LEU A 23 22.44 2.12 3.62
C LEU A 23 21.36 2.68 2.70
N TRP A 24 21.68 2.95 1.43
CA TRP A 24 20.75 3.51 0.44
C TRP A 24 20.01 2.43 -0.37
N PHE A 25 20.65 1.28 -0.62
CA PHE A 25 20.13 0.21 -1.48
C PHE A 25 19.75 -1.08 -0.72
N GLY A 26 20.05 -1.20 0.58
CA GLY A 26 20.05 -2.49 1.28
C GLY A 26 19.00 -2.70 2.38
N ARG A 27 18.02 -1.81 2.54
CA ARG A 27 16.86 -2.09 3.40
C ARG A 27 15.66 -2.37 2.52
N ASP A 28 15.33 -3.64 2.35
CA ASP A 28 13.98 -4.02 1.93
C ASP A 28 13.01 -3.27 2.84
N LEU A 29 12.25 -2.35 2.26
CA LEU A 29 11.23 -1.64 3.01
C LEU A 29 10.15 -2.65 3.44
N PRO A 30 9.40 -2.37 4.51
CA PRO A 30 8.51 -3.37 5.10
C PRO A 30 7.51 -3.96 4.09
N ARG A 31 7.42 -5.30 4.05
CA ARG A 31 6.46 -6.08 3.24
C ARG A 31 5.55 -6.94 4.11
N PRO A 32 4.35 -7.30 3.63
CA PRO A 32 3.48 -8.24 4.32
C PRO A 32 4.08 -9.64 4.37
N ALA A 33 3.90 -10.32 5.49
CA ALA A 33 4.34 -11.72 5.64
C ALA A 33 3.47 -12.70 4.84
N ALA A 34 2.20 -12.36 4.63
CA ALA A 34 1.33 -13.04 3.68
C ALA A 34 0.58 -12.02 2.84
N LEU A 35 0.64 -12.19 1.52
CA LEU A 35 0.03 -11.31 0.54
C LEU A 35 -0.89 -12.11 -0.36
N ARG A 36 -2.12 -11.63 -0.54
CA ARG A 36 -3.01 -12.04 -1.61
C ARG A 36 -3.21 -10.83 -2.53
N ALA A 37 -2.93 -11.03 -3.80
CA ALA A 37 -2.96 -9.97 -4.81
C ALA A 37 -3.76 -10.47 -6.02
N GLU A 38 -4.85 -9.83 -6.38
CA GLU A 38 -5.78 -10.32 -7.41
C GLU A 38 -5.95 -9.27 -8.52
N PRO A 39 -5.43 -9.55 -9.74
CA PRO A 39 -5.64 -8.68 -10.90
C PRO A 39 -7.06 -8.92 -11.46
N THR A 40 -8.06 -8.42 -10.73
CA THR A 40 -9.49 -8.65 -10.98
C THR A 40 -10.17 -7.53 -11.75
N SER A 41 -9.41 -6.64 -12.42
CA SER A 41 -9.97 -5.47 -13.12
C SER A 41 -11.11 -5.86 -14.08
N ALA A 42 -10.96 -6.99 -14.77
CA ALA A 42 -11.92 -7.51 -15.75
C ALA A 42 -13.33 -7.80 -15.18
N LEU A 43 -13.46 -8.00 -13.86
CA LEU A 43 -14.77 -8.19 -13.21
C LEU A 43 -15.56 -6.87 -13.06
N TYR A 44 -14.91 -5.73 -13.32
CA TYR A 44 -15.41 -4.38 -13.10
C TYR A 44 -15.38 -3.55 -14.39
N ALA A 45 -15.71 -4.17 -15.53
CA ALA A 45 -15.59 -3.59 -16.86
C ALA A 45 -16.29 -2.22 -17.05
N LEU A 46 -17.35 -1.95 -16.28
CA LEU A 46 -18.09 -0.67 -16.35
C LEU A 46 -17.31 0.53 -15.83
N VAL A 47 -16.35 0.30 -14.94
CA VAL A 47 -15.42 1.31 -14.43
C VAL A 47 -13.99 0.93 -14.82
N ASP A 48 -13.81 0.24 -15.95
CA ASP A 48 -12.48 -0.15 -16.44
C ASP A 48 -11.63 1.06 -16.82
N SER A 49 -12.25 2.16 -17.24
CA SER A 49 -11.55 3.40 -17.59
C SER A 49 -11.94 4.52 -16.65
N ARG A 50 -10.97 5.33 -16.22
CA ARG A 50 -11.23 6.57 -15.50
C ARG A 50 -12.10 7.54 -16.30
N GLN A 51 -12.17 7.43 -17.64
CA GLN A 51 -13.07 8.25 -18.44
C GLN A 51 -14.54 7.87 -18.24
N ALA A 52 -14.82 6.60 -17.99
CA ALA A 52 -16.17 6.11 -17.69
C ALA A 52 -16.62 6.45 -16.26
N ASP A 53 -15.66 6.70 -15.36
CA ASP A 53 -15.87 7.11 -13.97
C ASP A 53 -14.97 8.31 -13.62
N ALA A 54 -15.25 9.45 -14.27
CA ALA A 54 -14.38 10.62 -14.22
C ALA A 54 -14.45 11.40 -12.90
N ALA A 55 -15.46 11.16 -12.07
CA ALA A 55 -15.61 11.84 -10.79
C ALA A 55 -14.53 11.32 -9.81
N PRO A 56 -13.65 12.19 -9.28
CA PRO A 56 -12.64 11.76 -8.31
C PRO A 56 -13.29 11.07 -7.11
N VAL A 57 -12.65 10.01 -6.60
CA VAL A 57 -13.07 9.39 -5.35
C VAL A 57 -12.74 10.35 -4.22
N THR A 58 -13.71 10.58 -3.33
CA THR A 58 -13.50 11.51 -2.21
C THR A 58 -13.24 10.77 -0.91
N VAL A 59 -12.51 11.42 -0.01
CA VAL A 59 -12.35 10.95 1.38
C VAL A 59 -13.71 10.67 2.03
N ALA A 60 -14.72 11.53 1.80
CA ALA A 60 -16.04 11.38 2.42
C ALA A 60 -16.81 10.16 1.90
N GLU A 61 -16.52 9.71 0.67
CA GLU A 61 -17.14 8.54 0.05
C GLU A 61 -16.61 7.23 0.64
N ILE A 62 -15.29 7.15 0.86
CA ILE A 62 -14.63 5.93 1.38
C ILE A 62 -14.63 5.90 2.92
N PHE A 63 -14.29 7.04 3.53
CA PHE A 63 -13.99 7.16 4.96
C PHE A 63 -15.14 7.86 5.72
N THR A 64 -16.36 7.33 5.54
CA THR A 64 -17.58 7.83 6.20
C THR A 64 -17.51 7.74 7.74
N PRO A 65 -18.44 8.38 8.48
CA PRO A 65 -18.58 8.15 9.92
C PRO A 65 -18.81 6.68 10.29
N GLY A 66 -19.48 5.92 9.41
CA GLY A 66 -19.72 4.48 9.61
C GLY A 66 -18.43 3.64 9.54
N THR A 67 -17.37 4.15 8.90
CA THR A 67 -16.07 3.49 8.83
C THR A 67 -15.05 4.09 9.79
N GLN A 68 -15.49 4.90 10.77
CA GLN A 68 -14.63 5.43 11.83
C GLN A 68 -14.07 4.30 12.71
N THR A 69 -14.86 3.24 12.93
CA THR A 69 -14.45 2.05 13.68
C THR A 69 -14.78 0.79 12.89
N ILE A 70 -13.77 -0.02 12.59
CA ILE A 70 -13.91 -1.26 11.80
C ILE A 70 -13.03 -2.35 12.41
N GLY A 71 -13.52 -3.58 12.50
CA GLY A 71 -12.71 -4.72 12.96
C GLY A 71 -12.05 -4.54 14.33
N GLY A 72 -12.67 -3.75 15.23
CA GLY A 72 -12.09 -3.42 16.54
C GLY A 72 -10.98 -2.35 16.52
N MET A 73 -10.75 -1.71 15.38
CA MET A 73 -9.80 -0.62 15.20
C MET A 73 -10.52 0.70 14.95
N THR A 74 -9.95 1.81 15.44
CA THR A 74 -10.43 3.16 15.18
C THR A 74 -9.52 3.86 14.17
N ARG A 75 -10.09 4.61 13.23
CA ARG A 75 -9.35 5.41 12.25
C ARG A 75 -8.55 6.50 12.96
N THR A 76 -7.25 6.58 12.69
CA THR A 76 -6.32 7.54 13.31
C THR A 76 -5.88 8.65 12.38
N ALA A 77 -5.82 8.40 11.07
CA ALA A 77 -5.45 9.39 10.08
C ALA A 77 -6.10 9.07 8.72
N VAL A 78 -6.27 10.11 7.92
CA VAL A 78 -6.68 10.05 6.51
C VAL A 78 -5.83 11.04 5.74
N GLU A 79 -5.45 10.66 4.52
CA GLU A 79 -4.60 11.44 3.65
C GLU A 79 -5.03 11.24 2.19
N GLU A 80 -4.91 12.31 1.41
CA GLU A 80 -5.04 12.31 -0.03
C GLU A 80 -3.69 12.69 -0.65
N LEU A 81 -3.21 11.87 -1.56
CA LEU A 81 -1.94 12.01 -2.25
C LEU A 81 -2.21 12.26 -3.72
N THR A 82 -1.75 13.40 -4.23
CA THR A 82 -1.79 13.73 -5.66
C THR A 82 -0.61 13.14 -6.42
N ASP A 83 0.51 12.90 -5.73
CA ASP A 83 1.60 12.05 -6.21
C ASP A 83 1.42 10.64 -5.63
N CYS A 84 0.99 9.70 -6.47
CA CYS A 84 0.72 8.34 -6.02
C CYS A 84 1.99 7.58 -5.64
N ASP A 85 3.17 7.98 -6.14
CA ASP A 85 4.43 7.31 -5.83
C ASP A 85 4.89 7.59 -4.39
N ASP A 86 4.38 8.66 -3.75
CA ASP A 86 4.54 8.90 -2.31
C ASP A 86 3.87 7.82 -1.46
N ALA A 87 2.90 7.09 -2.00
CA ALA A 87 2.29 5.95 -1.33
C ALA A 87 3.11 4.65 -1.47
N LEU A 88 4.09 4.62 -2.38
CA LEU A 88 4.76 3.40 -2.84
C LEU A 88 6.26 3.41 -2.57
N TRP A 89 6.83 2.22 -2.54
CA TRP A 89 8.28 2.03 -2.59
C TRP A 89 8.61 0.83 -3.47
N GLY A 90 9.76 0.85 -4.14
CA GLY A 90 10.23 -0.25 -5.01
C GLY A 90 9.45 -0.40 -6.33
N THR A 91 8.33 0.30 -6.49
CA THR A 91 7.53 0.36 -7.71
C THR A 91 6.90 1.75 -7.87
N SER A 92 6.22 1.97 -8.99
CA SER A 92 5.52 3.22 -9.34
C SER A 92 4.10 2.92 -9.80
N ALA A 93 3.24 3.94 -9.83
CA ALA A 93 1.88 3.88 -10.36
C ALA A 93 1.70 4.83 -11.57
N PRO A 94 2.21 4.50 -12.77
CA PRO A 94 2.17 5.40 -13.92
C PRO A 94 0.75 5.83 -14.29
N GLY A 95 0.55 7.13 -14.48
CA GLY A 95 -0.74 7.71 -14.85
C GLY A 95 -1.77 7.76 -13.71
N CYS A 96 -1.40 7.32 -12.51
CA CYS A 96 -2.21 7.51 -11.31
C CYS A 96 -2.38 9.00 -11.03
N THR A 97 -3.61 9.41 -10.72
CA THR A 97 -3.95 10.82 -10.45
C THR A 97 -4.26 11.11 -8.99
N GLN A 98 -4.53 10.06 -8.22
CA GLN A 98 -4.93 10.18 -6.83
C GLN A 98 -4.68 8.86 -6.11
N ALA A 99 -4.14 8.95 -4.89
CA ALA A 99 -4.22 7.88 -3.92
C ALA A 99 -4.85 8.38 -2.62
N LEU A 100 -5.77 7.62 -2.04
CA LEU A 100 -6.31 7.89 -0.70
C LEU A 100 -5.77 6.86 0.28
N ARG A 101 -5.36 7.30 1.45
CA ARG A 101 -4.81 6.45 2.50
C ARG A 101 -5.51 6.71 3.82
N ALA A 102 -5.84 5.66 4.55
CA ALA A 102 -6.27 5.77 5.94
C ALA A 102 -5.52 4.76 6.81
N THR A 103 -5.28 5.14 8.06
CA THR A 103 -4.68 4.25 9.05
C THR A 103 -5.65 4.00 10.19
N TYR A 104 -5.61 2.78 10.73
CA TYR A 104 -6.49 2.28 11.77
C TYR A 104 -5.66 1.65 12.88
N ARG A 105 -6.09 1.85 14.14
CA ARG A 105 -5.41 1.31 15.32
C ARG A 105 -6.42 0.70 16.29
N GLY A 106 -6.16 -0.54 16.68
CA GLY A 106 -6.83 -1.23 17.77
C GLY A 106 -5.85 -1.53 18.92
N PRO A 107 -6.26 -2.31 19.93
CA PRO A 107 -5.41 -2.66 21.07
C PRO A 107 -4.28 -3.62 20.69
N ALA A 108 -4.56 -4.61 19.84
CA ALA A 108 -3.60 -5.66 19.48
C ALA A 108 -3.11 -5.59 18.02
N VAL A 109 -3.79 -4.83 17.17
CA VAL A 109 -3.52 -4.75 15.73
C VAL A 109 -3.59 -3.31 15.24
N ALA A 110 -2.88 -3.02 14.15
CA ALA A 110 -3.04 -1.79 13.39
C ALA A 110 -2.96 -2.13 11.90
N GLY A 111 -3.54 -1.26 11.08
CA GLY A 111 -3.53 -1.46 9.64
C GLY A 111 -3.74 -0.17 8.88
N GLN A 112 -3.54 -0.25 7.57
CA GLN A 112 -3.76 0.83 6.64
C GLN A 112 -4.51 0.33 5.41
N PHE A 113 -5.36 1.21 4.89
CA PHE A 113 -6.04 1.01 3.62
C PHE A 113 -5.53 2.07 2.65
N VAL A 114 -5.21 1.66 1.43
CA VAL A 114 -4.80 2.55 0.34
C VAL A 114 -5.64 2.25 -0.89
N ILE A 115 -6.11 3.28 -1.58
CA ILE A 115 -6.74 3.15 -2.89
C ILE A 115 -6.00 4.04 -3.90
N PHE A 116 -5.76 3.52 -5.09
CA PHE A 116 -5.14 4.21 -6.22
C PHE A 116 -6.16 4.39 -7.35
N ASN A 117 -6.19 5.57 -7.96
CA ASN A 117 -6.98 5.90 -9.14
C ASN A 117 -6.07 5.94 -10.39
N LEU A 118 -6.14 4.90 -11.21
CA LEU A 118 -5.27 4.67 -12.38
C LEU A 118 -5.98 5.02 -13.69
N PRO A 119 -5.29 5.10 -14.84
CA PRO A 119 -5.94 5.45 -16.09
C PRO A 119 -6.96 4.39 -16.55
N ASP A 120 -6.66 3.11 -16.35
CA ASP A 120 -7.49 1.98 -16.77
C ASP A 120 -7.22 0.70 -15.96
N GLY A 121 -8.02 -0.35 -16.20
CA GLY A 121 -7.90 -1.64 -15.54
C GLY A 121 -6.60 -2.39 -15.86
N ARG A 122 -6.00 -2.15 -17.04
CA ARG A 122 -4.68 -2.72 -17.38
C ARG A 122 -3.60 -2.12 -16.48
N ALA A 123 -3.62 -0.81 -16.27
CA ALA A 123 -2.72 -0.15 -15.33
C ALA A 123 -2.97 -0.62 -13.89
N ALA A 124 -4.23 -0.87 -13.52
CA ALA A 124 -4.57 -1.48 -12.24
C ALA A 124 -3.95 -2.87 -12.05
N ASP A 125 -4.15 -3.79 -13.00
CA ASP A 125 -3.59 -5.13 -12.92
C ASP A 125 -2.05 -5.11 -12.93
N ALA A 126 -1.44 -4.20 -13.70
CA ALA A 126 0.01 -4.00 -13.70
C ALA A 126 0.53 -3.56 -12.33
N LEU A 127 -0.16 -2.62 -11.66
CA LEU A 127 0.21 -2.22 -10.30
C LEU A 127 0.01 -3.38 -9.30
N VAL A 128 -1.07 -4.14 -9.41
CA VAL A 128 -1.28 -5.34 -8.56
C VAL A 128 -0.13 -6.35 -8.71
N ALA A 129 0.33 -6.59 -9.95
CA ALA A 129 1.47 -7.46 -10.20
C ALA A 129 2.76 -6.88 -9.60
N ALA A 130 3.02 -5.58 -9.77
CA ALA A 130 4.23 -4.95 -9.25
C ALA A 130 4.24 -4.86 -7.72
N LEU A 131 3.08 -4.72 -7.07
CA LEU A 131 2.93 -4.80 -5.61
C LEU A 131 3.20 -6.20 -5.05
N ARG A 132 3.14 -7.24 -5.89
CA ARG A 132 3.49 -8.60 -5.50
C ARG A 132 5.01 -8.81 -5.52
N GLU A 133 5.66 -8.35 -6.58
CA GLU A 133 7.06 -8.71 -6.87
C GLU A 133 8.03 -7.57 -6.55
N ASP A 134 7.79 -6.36 -7.06
CA ASP A 134 8.82 -5.30 -7.17
C ASP A 134 8.82 -4.32 -5.99
N GLY A 135 7.64 -3.95 -5.52
CA GLY A 135 7.47 -2.93 -4.48
C GLY A 135 6.27 -3.19 -3.58
N PHE A 136 6.01 -2.27 -2.66
CA PHE A 136 4.79 -2.30 -1.87
C PHE A 136 4.36 -0.90 -1.45
N VAL A 137 3.19 -0.79 -0.80
CA VAL A 137 2.77 0.47 -0.17
C VAL A 137 3.68 0.79 1.01
N ARG A 138 3.97 2.08 1.21
CA ARG A 138 4.72 2.56 2.38
C ARG A 138 3.90 2.36 3.65
N GLN A 139 4.54 1.79 4.67
CA GLN A 139 3.94 1.65 5.99
C GLN A 139 3.92 3.01 6.70
N THR A 140 2.75 3.53 7.02
CA THR A 140 2.60 4.84 7.71
C THR A 140 2.03 4.73 9.11
N THR A 141 1.64 3.53 9.53
CA THR A 141 1.23 3.24 10.90
C THR A 141 2.07 2.09 11.48
N PRO A 142 2.52 2.19 12.74
CA PRO A 142 3.42 1.20 13.32
C PRO A 142 2.69 -0.12 13.58
N PHE A 143 3.19 -1.21 13.00
CA PHE A 143 2.89 -2.61 13.32
C PHE A 143 4.03 -3.50 12.81
N ASP A 144 4.06 -4.75 13.28
CA ASP A 144 5.06 -5.72 12.84
C ASP A 144 4.72 -6.28 11.43
N ALA A 145 5.44 -5.80 10.42
CA ALA A 145 5.27 -6.23 9.03
C ALA A 145 5.60 -7.73 8.83
N THR A 146 6.52 -8.29 9.60
CA THR A 146 6.88 -9.72 9.53
C THR A 146 5.79 -10.63 10.11
N ARG A 147 4.82 -10.04 10.81
CA ARG A 147 3.62 -10.71 11.32
C ARG A 147 2.36 -9.96 10.87
N SER A 148 2.30 -9.71 9.55
CA SER A 148 1.22 -8.98 8.92
C SER A 148 0.64 -9.72 7.71
N ARG A 149 -0.56 -9.30 7.31
CA ARG A 149 -1.30 -9.83 6.16
C ARG A 149 -1.79 -8.68 5.29
N ALA A 150 -1.76 -8.86 3.98
CA ALA A 150 -2.30 -7.89 3.04
C ALA A 150 -3.17 -8.52 1.96
N GLU A 151 -4.19 -7.77 1.56
CA GLU A 151 -5.06 -8.02 0.42
C GLU A 151 -4.90 -6.87 -0.58
N VAL A 152 -4.67 -7.20 -1.85
CA VAL A 152 -4.52 -6.25 -2.95
C VAL A 152 -5.47 -6.67 -4.07
N ARG A 153 -6.29 -5.75 -4.57
CA ARG A 153 -7.25 -6.04 -5.66
C ARG A 153 -7.35 -4.91 -6.66
N ALA A 154 -7.50 -5.27 -7.92
CA ALA A 154 -7.94 -4.37 -8.96
C ALA A 154 -9.47 -4.36 -9.05
N LEU A 155 -10.08 -3.18 -8.93
CA LEU A 155 -11.52 -2.92 -8.99
C LEU A 155 -11.79 -1.96 -10.16
N GLY A 156 -11.66 -2.46 -11.39
CA GLY A 156 -11.64 -1.66 -12.61
C GLY A 156 -10.33 -0.87 -12.70
N HIS A 157 -10.40 0.44 -12.94
CA HIS A 157 -9.23 1.33 -12.90
C HIS A 157 -8.75 1.69 -11.48
N TYR A 158 -9.35 1.13 -10.43
CA TYR A 158 -8.87 1.31 -9.06
C TYR A 158 -8.02 0.14 -8.58
N VAL A 159 -7.04 0.40 -7.72
CA VAL A 159 -6.37 -0.64 -6.92
C VAL A 159 -6.59 -0.34 -5.45
N THR A 160 -7.07 -1.33 -4.69
CA THR A 160 -7.19 -1.24 -3.23
C THR A 160 -6.15 -2.13 -2.56
N VAL A 161 -5.54 -1.64 -1.49
CA VAL A 161 -4.57 -2.35 -0.64
C VAL A 161 -5.01 -2.26 0.81
N SER A 162 -5.30 -3.40 1.41
CA SER A 162 -5.63 -3.54 2.83
C SER A 162 -4.46 -4.25 3.51
N TRP A 163 -3.77 -3.60 4.44
CA TRP A 163 -2.59 -4.18 5.10
C TRP A 163 -2.66 -4.02 6.61
N LEU A 164 -2.56 -5.12 7.33
CA LEU A 164 -2.74 -5.20 8.78
C LEU A 164 -1.66 -6.07 9.43
N GLY A 165 -1.12 -5.62 10.56
CA GLY A 165 -0.23 -6.44 11.40
C GLY A 165 -0.49 -6.29 12.88
N THR A 166 0.19 -7.12 13.67
CA THR A 166 0.11 -7.10 15.13
C THR A 166 0.97 -5.98 15.74
N LEU A 167 0.47 -5.44 16.85
CA LEU A 167 1.16 -4.49 17.73
C LEU A 167 1.86 -5.19 18.91
N THR A 168 1.50 -6.45 19.18
CA THR A 168 1.95 -7.18 20.37
C THR A 168 2.92 -8.30 19.98
N ALA A 169 3.74 -8.75 20.92
CA ALA A 169 4.59 -9.93 20.73
C ALA A 169 3.82 -11.26 20.86
N GLU A 170 2.52 -11.21 21.18
CA GLU A 170 1.71 -12.40 21.39
C GLU A 170 1.59 -13.21 20.09
N ARG A 171 1.67 -14.53 20.22
CA ARG A 171 1.44 -15.45 19.11
C ARG A 171 -0.06 -15.70 18.98
N GLY A 172 -0.53 -15.85 17.74
CA GLY A 172 -1.92 -16.21 17.48
C GLY A 172 -2.89 -15.04 17.54
N THR A 173 -2.42 -13.78 17.52
CA THR A 173 -3.30 -12.63 17.27
C THR A 173 -4.12 -12.88 16.00
N ASP A 174 -5.44 -12.82 16.10
CA ASP A 174 -6.31 -12.95 14.94
C ASP A 174 -6.16 -11.72 14.03
N LEU A 175 -5.68 -11.95 12.82
CA LEU A 175 -5.55 -10.95 11.77
C LEU A 175 -6.65 -11.06 10.72
N VAL A 176 -7.42 -12.16 10.71
CA VAL A 176 -8.38 -12.44 9.64
C VAL A 176 -9.59 -11.52 9.74
N GLN A 177 -10.25 -11.49 10.90
CA GLN A 177 -11.45 -10.65 11.08
C GLN A 177 -11.16 -9.15 10.90
N PRO A 178 -10.09 -8.57 11.49
CA PRO A 178 -9.77 -7.17 11.26
C PRO A 178 -9.37 -6.86 9.81
N LEU A 179 -8.68 -7.79 9.13
CA LEU A 179 -8.33 -7.63 7.72
C LEU A 179 -9.57 -7.62 6.82
N ILE A 180 -10.52 -8.54 7.03
CA ILE A 180 -11.81 -8.54 6.29
C ILE A 180 -12.54 -7.21 6.50
N ALA A 181 -12.58 -6.69 7.72
CA ALA A 181 -13.24 -5.42 8.01
C ALA A 181 -12.54 -4.21 7.36
N LEU A 182 -11.20 -4.20 7.35
CA LEU A 182 -10.39 -3.19 6.65
C LEU A 182 -10.61 -3.25 5.14
N ASP A 183 -10.72 -4.46 4.63
CA ASP A 183 -10.84 -4.76 3.22
C ASP A 183 -12.23 -4.44 2.63
N ALA A 184 -13.27 -4.51 3.47
CA ALA A 184 -14.62 -4.08 3.15
C ALA A 184 -14.73 -2.58 2.81
N LEU A 185 -13.71 -1.76 3.09
CA LEU A 185 -13.65 -0.36 2.62
C LEU A 185 -13.69 -0.26 1.09
N GLY A 186 -13.22 -1.28 0.38
CA GLY A 186 -13.32 -1.38 -1.09
C GLY A 186 -14.77 -1.47 -1.61
N ASN A 187 -15.75 -1.76 -0.76
CA ASN A 187 -17.16 -1.84 -1.16
C ASN A 187 -17.71 -0.49 -1.66
N ALA A 188 -17.10 0.63 -1.26
CA ALA A 188 -17.47 1.93 -1.81
C ALA A 188 -17.24 1.99 -3.33
N ILE A 189 -16.14 1.39 -3.82
CA ILE A 189 -15.86 1.30 -5.26
C ILE A 189 -16.83 0.35 -5.97
N GLN A 190 -17.18 -0.77 -5.32
CA GLN A 190 -18.21 -1.66 -5.84
C GLN A 190 -19.57 -0.94 -5.97
N THR A 191 -19.88 -0.06 -5.01
CA THR A 191 -21.09 0.77 -5.07
C THR A 191 -21.06 1.75 -6.24
N ARG A 192 -19.90 2.32 -6.59
CA ARG A 192 -19.74 3.13 -7.81
C ARG A 192 -20.05 2.35 -9.08
N VAL A 193 -19.59 1.10 -9.16
CA VAL A 193 -19.88 0.22 -10.30
C VAL A 193 -21.39 0.00 -10.46
N LEU A 194 -22.09 -0.23 -9.35
CA LEU A 194 -23.56 -0.39 -9.34
C LEU A 194 -24.31 0.90 -9.68
N ALA A 195 -23.74 2.07 -9.38
CA ALA A 195 -24.33 3.35 -9.77
C ALA A 195 -24.11 3.69 -11.25
N ALA A 196 -23.15 3.04 -11.91
CA ALA A 196 -22.86 3.21 -13.33
C ALA A 196 -23.69 2.30 -14.26
N THR A 197 -24.45 1.34 -13.70
CA THR A 197 -25.43 0.49 -14.42
C THR A 197 -26.81 1.13 -14.47
#